data_AF-A0A7W1MDY7-F1
#
_entry.id   AF-A0A7W1MDY7-F1
#
_cell.length_a   1.000
_cell.length_b   1.000
_cell.length_c   1.000
_cell.angle_alpha   90.00
_cell.angle_beta   90.00
_cell.angle_gamma   90.00
#
_symmetry.space_group_name_H-M   'P 1'
#
loop_
_entity.id
_entity.type
_entity.pdbx_description
1 polymer ?
#
loop_
_entity_poly.entity_id
_entity_poly.type
_entity_poly.pdbx_seq_one_letter_code
_entity_poly.pdbx_strand_id
1 'polypeptide(L)'
;MKQCSKEIKAKNIGIYGGSFDPVHLGHVSLAYEIMEARHLDEVWFCPAFINPFKHNKEPSASPEDRLKMLQIAIAGESRFHLNDIELQRSASSYTVDTLQALVGSQKGKKNPDQFSLIMGEDTAKDFYRWREPEKILELATILIGKRSSMIDAENWKGTAPIQKALQQGLT
;
A
#
# COMPACT_ATOMS: atom_id res chain seq x y z
N MET A 1 34.21 -7.99 -25.06
CA MET A 1 33.50 -7.26 -23.99
C MET A 1 32.15 -7.93 -23.79
N LYS A 2 31.93 -8.66 -22.69
CA LYS A 2 30.64 -9.32 -22.42
C LYS A 2 29.67 -8.24 -21.91
N GLN A 3 28.64 -7.94 -22.70
CA GLN A 3 27.50 -7.15 -22.25
C GLN A 3 26.82 -7.95 -21.13
N CYS A 4 27.00 -7.52 -19.88
CA CYS A 4 26.30 -8.09 -18.74
C CYS A 4 24.84 -7.59 -18.83
N SER A 5 23.99 -8.32 -19.54
CA SER A 5 22.55 -8.08 -19.53
C SER A 5 22.08 -8.25 -18.08
N LYS A 6 21.70 -7.15 -17.41
CA LYS A 6 21.00 -7.23 -16.13
C LYS A 6 19.72 -8.04 -16.37
N GLU A 7 19.67 -9.26 -15.85
CA GLU A 7 18.44 -10.03 -15.86
C GLU A 7 17.38 -9.24 -15.09
N ILE A 8 16.25 -8.96 -15.74
CA ILE A 8 15.11 -8.33 -15.08
C ILE A 8 14.48 -9.40 -14.19
N LYS A 9 14.81 -9.36 -12.90
CA LYS A 9 14.23 -10.25 -11.88
C LYS A 9 12.81 -9.80 -11.59
N ALA A 10 11.86 -10.74 -11.52
CA ALA A 10 10.52 -10.48 -11.04
C ALA A 10 10.56 -9.98 -9.58
N LYS A 11 9.73 -9.00 -9.26
CA LYS A 11 9.61 -8.47 -7.90
C LYS A 11 8.41 -9.08 -7.16
N ASN A 12 8.54 -9.20 -5.85
CA ASN A 12 7.45 -9.45 -4.92
C ASN A 12 6.96 -8.13 -4.35
N ILE A 13 5.75 -7.73 -4.70
CA ILE A 13 5.22 -6.39 -4.45
C ILE A 13 4.00 -6.49 -3.52
N GLY A 14 4.04 -5.76 -2.40
CA GLY A 14 2.90 -5.59 -1.51
C GLY A 14 2.01 -4.45 -1.97
N ILE A 15 0.74 -4.71 -2.25
CA ILE A 15 -0.27 -3.71 -2.55
C ILE A 15 -0.98 -3.34 -1.26
N TYR A 16 -0.88 -2.08 -0.85
CA TYR A 16 -1.49 -1.58 0.37
C TYR A 16 -2.52 -0.50 0.07
N GLY A 17 -3.79 -0.92 0.01
CA GLY A 17 -4.93 -0.05 -0.23
C GLY A 17 -5.45 0.63 1.03
N GLY A 18 -5.93 1.86 0.89
CA GLY A 18 -6.54 2.60 2.00
C GLY A 18 -7.05 3.98 1.60
N SER A 19 -7.93 4.57 2.40
CA SER A 19 -8.35 5.97 2.17
C SER A 19 -7.20 6.94 2.43
N PHE A 20 -6.36 6.66 3.43
CA PHE A 20 -5.25 7.51 3.90
C PHE A 20 -5.69 8.96 4.14
N ASP A 21 -6.69 9.12 5.00
CA ASP A 21 -7.39 10.38 5.26
C ASP A 21 -7.36 10.72 6.77
N PRO A 22 -6.23 11.22 7.31
CA PRO A 22 -4.91 11.28 6.66
C PRO A 22 -4.12 9.96 6.79
N VAL A 23 -3.01 9.85 6.07
CA VAL A 23 -1.98 8.84 6.40
C VAL A 23 -1.43 9.13 7.80
N HIS A 24 -1.06 8.08 8.53
CA HIS A 24 -0.55 8.17 9.89
C HIS A 24 0.45 7.03 10.12
N LEU A 25 1.20 7.08 11.23
CA LEU A 25 2.24 6.09 11.51
C LEU A 25 1.78 4.65 11.44
N GLY A 26 0.62 4.31 12.01
CA GLY A 26 0.13 2.92 11.97
C GLY A 26 0.02 2.33 10.56
N HIS A 27 -0.21 3.14 9.51
CA HIS A 27 -0.16 2.68 8.12
C HIS A 27 1.29 2.35 7.71
N VAL A 28 2.20 3.27 7.99
CA VAL A 28 3.61 3.18 7.61
C VAL A 28 4.31 2.03 8.34
N SER A 29 4.07 1.87 9.65
CA SER A 29 4.60 0.76 10.45
C SER A 29 4.16 -0.59 9.91
N LEU A 30 2.85 -0.74 9.64
CA LEU A 30 2.30 -1.99 9.14
C LEU A 30 2.91 -2.38 7.79
N ALA A 31 3.04 -1.42 6.88
CA ALA A 31 3.70 -1.63 5.60
C ALA A 31 5.17 -2.05 5.78
N TYR A 32 5.89 -1.39 6.69
CA TYR A 32 7.30 -1.68 6.95
C TYR A 32 7.50 -3.06 7.58
N GLU A 33 6.74 -3.38 8.62
CA GLU A 33 6.78 -4.68 9.31
C GLU A 33 6.49 -5.83 8.35
N ILE A 34 5.45 -5.69 7.50
CA ILE A 34 5.11 -6.72 6.51
C ILE A 34 6.17 -6.82 5.41
N MET A 35 6.68 -5.69 4.92
CA MET A 35 7.75 -5.67 3.92
C MET A 35 8.98 -6.42 4.42
N GLU A 36 9.43 -6.15 5.64
CA GLU A 36 10.59 -6.80 6.25
C GLU A 36 10.31 -8.29 6.54
N ALA A 37 9.19 -8.60 7.20
CA ALA A 37 8.86 -9.97 7.60
C ALA A 37 8.58 -10.92 6.44
N ARG A 38 8.17 -10.38 5.28
CA ARG A 38 7.84 -11.17 4.08
C ARG A 38 8.83 -10.96 2.94
N HIS A 39 9.91 -10.22 3.19
CA HIS A 39 10.96 -9.93 2.21
C HIS A 39 10.40 -9.40 0.89
N LEU A 40 9.47 -8.46 0.97
CA LEU A 40 8.93 -7.80 -0.21
C LEU A 40 10.01 -6.90 -0.82
N ASP A 41 10.12 -6.92 -2.15
CA ASP A 41 11.02 -6.02 -2.87
C ASP A 41 10.49 -4.57 -2.79
N GLU A 42 9.17 -4.41 -2.83
CA GLU A 42 8.48 -3.11 -2.81
C GLU A 42 7.13 -3.19 -2.10
N VAL A 43 6.68 -2.05 -1.56
CA VAL A 43 5.29 -1.83 -1.13
C VAL A 43 4.70 -0.63 -1.85
N TRP A 44 3.56 -0.84 -2.49
CA TRP A 44 2.83 0.17 -3.25
C TRP A 44 1.61 0.60 -2.45
N PHE A 45 1.62 1.87 -2.03
CA PHE A 45 0.48 2.52 -1.37
C PHE A 45 -0.51 2.99 -2.44
N CYS A 46 -1.72 2.42 -2.40
CA CYS A 46 -2.79 2.69 -3.34
C CYS A 46 -3.90 3.50 -2.66
N PRO A 47 -3.89 4.84 -2.71
CA PRO A 47 -4.97 5.65 -2.15
C PRO A 47 -6.27 5.42 -2.91
N ALA A 48 -7.31 5.02 -2.17
CA ALA A 48 -8.64 4.87 -2.71
C ALA A 48 -9.21 6.21 -3.18
N PHE A 49 -9.90 6.22 -4.32
CA PHE A 49 -10.67 7.37 -4.77
C PHE A 49 -11.90 7.53 -3.87
N ILE A 50 -12.78 6.52 -3.88
CA ILE A 50 -13.90 6.37 -2.93
C ILE A 50 -13.86 4.96 -2.35
N ASN A 51 -13.81 4.84 -1.02
CA ASN A 51 -13.85 3.54 -0.34
C ASN A 51 -15.31 3.04 -0.22
N PRO A 52 -15.68 1.94 -0.90
CA PRO A 52 -17.06 1.45 -0.93
C PRO A 52 -17.58 0.98 0.44
N PHE A 53 -16.69 0.67 1.39
CA PHE A 53 -17.06 0.23 2.74
C PHE A 53 -17.33 1.37 3.72
N LYS A 54 -16.90 2.60 3.40
CA LYS A 54 -17.17 3.77 4.25
C LYS A 54 -18.50 4.41 3.86
N HIS A 55 -19.62 3.69 3.99
CA HIS A 55 -21.02 4.19 3.95
C HIS A 55 -21.27 5.57 3.27
N ASN A 56 -20.82 5.76 2.03
CA ASN A 56 -20.92 7.03 1.29
C ASN A 56 -20.35 8.28 2.01
N LYS A 57 -19.42 8.11 2.94
CA LYS A 57 -18.62 9.21 3.48
C LYS A 57 -17.40 9.41 2.60
N GLU A 58 -17.43 10.48 1.83
CA GLU A 58 -16.26 10.97 1.13
C GLU A 58 -15.12 11.25 2.13
N PRO A 59 -13.85 11.02 1.74
CA PRO A 59 -12.72 11.46 2.53
C PRO A 59 -12.80 12.97 2.82
N SER A 60 -12.30 13.38 3.98
CA SER A 60 -12.24 14.78 4.39
C SER A 60 -11.23 15.57 3.55
N ALA A 61 -10.10 14.94 3.24
CA ALA A 61 -9.07 15.50 2.36
C ALA A 61 -9.30 15.14 0.89
N SER A 62 -8.97 16.08 -0.01
CA SER A 62 -9.00 15.87 -1.45
C SER A 62 -8.10 14.70 -1.87
N PRO A 63 -8.39 14.02 -3.00
CA PRO A 63 -7.47 13.03 -3.57
C PRO A 63 -6.02 13.52 -3.70
N GLU A 64 -5.84 14.76 -4.14
CA GLU A 64 -4.55 15.40 -4.34
C GLU A 64 -3.81 15.60 -3.00
N ASP A 65 -4.51 16.02 -1.95
CA ASP A 65 -3.91 16.22 -0.64
C ASP A 65 -3.55 14.89 0.01
N ARG A 66 -4.39 13.86 -0.13
CA ARG A 66 -4.08 12.50 0.34
C ARG A 66 -2.85 11.93 -0.34
N LEU A 67 -2.69 12.15 -1.64
CA LEU A 67 -1.50 11.75 -2.39
C LEU A 67 -0.25 12.49 -1.90
N LYS A 68 -0.31 13.82 -1.71
CA LYS A 68 0.81 14.60 -1.17
C LYS A 68 1.19 14.18 0.25
N MET A 69 0.21 13.97 1.12
CA MET A 69 0.45 13.49 2.49
C MET A 69 1.12 12.12 2.48
N LEU A 70 0.65 11.19 1.66
CA LEU A 70 1.29 9.89 1.48
C LEU A 70 2.72 10.02 0.95
N GLN A 71 2.94 10.86 -0.07
CA GLN A 71 4.28 11.08 -0.63
C GLN A 71 5.28 11.52 0.44
N ILE A 72 4.87 12.44 1.30
CA ILE A 72 5.69 12.92 2.43
C ILE A 72 5.92 11.79 3.44
N ALA A 73 4.87 11.06 3.80
CA ALA A 73 4.92 10.01 4.82
C ALA A 73 5.84 8.84 4.45
N ILE A 74 5.91 8.47 3.17
CA ILE A 74 6.67 7.30 2.71
C ILE A 74 8.06 7.62 2.17
N ALA A 75 8.43 8.90 2.01
CA ALA A 75 9.68 9.33 1.39
C ALA A 75 10.96 8.82 2.08
N GLY A 76 10.87 8.37 3.34
CA GLY A 76 12.00 7.82 4.10
C GLY A 76 12.39 6.39 3.75
N GLU A 77 11.58 5.66 2.98
CA GLU A 77 11.84 4.27 2.60
C GLU A 77 11.82 4.12 1.08
N SER A 78 12.97 3.78 0.50
CA SER A 78 13.16 3.66 -0.95
C SER A 78 12.33 2.58 -1.65
N ARG A 79 11.87 1.58 -0.88
CA ARG A 79 11.02 0.47 -1.36
C ARG A 79 9.54 0.79 -1.28
N PHE A 80 9.17 1.94 -0.72
CA PHE A 80 7.79 2.40 -0.69
C PHE A 80 7.50 3.29 -1.90
N HIS A 81 6.42 2.96 -2.60
CA HIS A 81 5.99 3.66 -3.80
C HIS A 81 4.53 4.09 -3.69
N LEU A 82 4.20 5.22 -4.31
CA LEU A 82 2.81 5.59 -4.57
C LEU A 82 2.33 4.93 -5.84
N ASN A 83 1.11 4.42 -5.82
CA ASN A 83 0.42 3.96 -7.01
C ASN A 83 -0.97 4.58 -7.06
N ASP A 84 -1.18 5.50 -8.01
CA ASP A 84 -2.38 6.33 -8.16
C ASP A 84 -3.43 5.71 -9.10
N ILE A 85 -3.28 4.43 -9.46
CA ILE A 85 -4.17 3.73 -10.42
C ILE A 85 -5.66 3.86 -10.09
N GLU A 86 -6.01 3.92 -8.81
CA GLU A 86 -7.40 4.07 -8.37
C GLU A 86 -7.91 5.50 -8.52
N LEU A 87 -7.06 6.50 -8.31
CA LEU A 87 -7.43 7.91 -8.49
C LEU A 87 -7.69 8.25 -9.96
N GLN A 88 -7.01 7.57 -10.88
CA GLN A 88 -7.18 7.74 -12.32
C GLN A 88 -8.51 7.20 -12.86
N ARG A 89 -9.18 6.30 -12.11
CA ARG A 89 -10.42 5.65 -12.56
C ARG A 89 -11.68 6.46 -12.24
N SER A 90 -11.59 7.54 -11.44
CA SER A 90 -12.68 8.45 -11.07
C SER A 90 -14.00 7.76 -10.68
N ALA A 91 -13.91 6.57 -10.08
CA ALA A 91 -15.01 5.71 -9.70
C ALA A 91 -14.69 5.01 -8.37
N SER A 92 -15.66 4.28 -7.79
CA SER A 92 -15.44 3.52 -6.56
C SER A 92 -14.23 2.58 -6.67
N SER A 93 -13.39 2.61 -5.65
CA SER A 93 -12.17 1.80 -5.54
C SER A 93 -12.51 0.39 -5.08
N TYR A 94 -12.48 -0.57 -6.00
CA TYR A 94 -12.59 -1.99 -5.65
C TYR A 94 -11.24 -2.68 -5.77
N THR A 95 -10.79 -3.36 -4.73
CA THR A 95 -9.48 -4.01 -4.71
C THR A 95 -9.31 -5.04 -5.83
N VAL A 96 -10.37 -5.78 -6.18
CA VAL A 96 -10.35 -6.74 -7.30
C VAL A 96 -10.01 -6.06 -8.63
N ASP A 97 -10.56 -4.87 -8.87
CA ASP A 97 -10.32 -4.08 -10.07
C ASP A 97 -8.85 -3.65 -10.17
N THR A 98 -8.29 -3.21 -9.05
CA THR A 98 -6.89 -2.80 -8.94
C THR A 98 -5.95 -3.98 -9.20
N LEU A 99 -6.18 -5.12 -8.54
CA LEU A 99 -5.37 -6.32 -8.72
C LEU A 99 -5.46 -6.88 -10.13
N GLN A 100 -6.64 -6.88 -10.76
CA GLN A 100 -6.80 -7.31 -12.16
C GLN A 100 -6.00 -6.43 -13.12
N ALA A 101 -6.01 -5.11 -12.93
CA ALA A 101 -5.23 -4.18 -13.76
C ALA A 101 -3.72 -4.42 -13.58
N LEU A 102 -3.28 -4.60 -12.33
CA LEU A 102 -1.87 -4.87 -12.00
C LEU A 102 -1.39 -6.20 -12.59
N VAL A 103 -2.09 -7.30 -12.32
CA VAL A 103 -1.77 -8.63 -12.89
C VAL A 103 -1.88 -8.61 -14.42
N GLY A 104 -2.89 -7.91 -14.96
CA GLY A 104 -3.06 -7.70 -16.40
C GLY A 104 -1.85 -7.04 -17.05
N SER A 105 -1.26 -6.03 -16.41
CA SER A 105 -0.05 -5.33 -16.88
C SER A 105 1.20 -6.20 -16.94
N GLN A 106 1.19 -7.36 -16.26
CA GLN A 106 2.29 -8.31 -16.24
C GLN A 106 2.17 -9.40 -17.33
N LYS A 107 1.03 -9.49 -18.03
CA LYS A 107 0.81 -10.50 -19.07
C LYS A 107 1.82 -10.37 -20.21
N GLY A 108 2.42 -11.49 -20.61
CA GLY A 108 3.41 -11.55 -21.69
C GLY A 108 4.84 -11.18 -21.28
N LYS A 109 5.07 -10.75 -20.03
CA LYS A 109 6.43 -10.56 -19.52
C LYS A 109 7.10 -11.91 -19.24
N LYS A 110 8.39 -12.01 -19.55
CA LYS A 110 9.20 -13.21 -19.29
C LYS A 110 9.25 -13.56 -17.79
N ASN A 111 9.37 -12.54 -16.95
CA ASN A 111 9.42 -12.65 -15.49
C ASN A 111 8.38 -11.67 -14.90
N PRO A 112 7.11 -12.09 -14.73
CA PRO A 112 6.06 -11.22 -14.20
C PRO A 112 6.21 -11.00 -12.69
N ASP A 113 5.97 -9.77 -12.25
CA ASP A 113 5.92 -9.44 -10.83
C ASP A 113 4.80 -10.20 -10.11
N GLN A 114 5.00 -10.48 -8.83
CA GLN A 114 4.03 -11.15 -7.97
C GLN A 114 3.43 -10.13 -6.99
N PHE A 115 2.12 -10.22 -6.77
CA PHE A 115 1.40 -9.28 -5.92
C PHE A 115 0.88 -9.95 -4.65
N SER A 116 1.04 -9.26 -3.54
CA SER A 116 0.40 -9.59 -2.26
C SER A 116 -0.48 -8.44 -1.82
N LEU A 117 -1.65 -8.69 -1.25
CA LEU A 117 -2.51 -7.66 -0.67
C LEU A 117 -2.19 -7.50 0.82
N ILE A 118 -1.75 -6.32 1.20
CA ILE A 118 -1.53 -5.95 2.60
C ILE A 118 -2.83 -5.40 3.19
N MET A 119 -3.22 -5.91 4.36
CA MET A 119 -4.35 -5.36 5.10
C MET A 119 -4.19 -5.51 6.62
N GLY A 120 -4.86 -4.64 7.37
CA GLY A 120 -4.92 -4.74 8.82
C GLY A 120 -5.93 -5.79 9.28
N GLU A 121 -5.73 -6.33 10.48
CA GLU A 121 -6.64 -7.32 11.10
C GLU A 121 -8.11 -6.89 11.10
N ASP A 122 -8.41 -5.61 11.37
CA ASP A 122 -9.79 -5.12 11.38
C ASP A 122 -10.43 -5.15 9.98
N THR A 123 -9.64 -4.88 8.94
CA THR A 123 -10.10 -4.96 7.56
C THR A 123 -10.30 -6.43 7.14
N ALA A 124 -9.45 -7.33 7.63
CA ALA A 124 -9.54 -8.75 7.33
C ALA A 124 -10.85 -9.38 7.87
N LYS A 125 -11.36 -8.91 9.02
CA LYS A 125 -12.64 -9.37 9.60
C LYS A 125 -13.81 -9.20 8.63
N ASP A 126 -13.82 -8.13 7.85
CA ASP A 126 -14.88 -7.83 6.87
C ASP A 126 -14.51 -8.23 5.42
N PHE A 127 -13.38 -8.92 5.20
CA PHE A 127 -12.89 -9.24 3.86
C PHE A 127 -13.89 -10.06 3.02
N TYR A 128 -14.65 -10.96 3.64
CA TYR A 128 -15.68 -11.76 2.97
C TYR A 128 -16.82 -10.92 2.37
N ARG A 129 -16.94 -9.65 2.76
CA ARG A 129 -17.95 -8.70 2.23
C ARG A 129 -17.42 -7.91 1.04
N TRP A 130 -16.13 -8.03 0.72
CA TRP A 130 -15.49 -7.35 -0.41
C TRP A 130 -16.11 -7.80 -1.73
N ARG A 131 -15.93 -6.99 -2.77
CA ARG A 131 -16.40 -7.38 -4.10
C ARG A 131 -15.48 -8.47 -4.64
N GLU A 132 -16.07 -9.63 -4.93
CA GLU A 132 -15.36 -10.81 -5.48
C GLU A 132 -14.15 -11.26 -4.63
N PRO A 133 -14.34 -11.58 -3.34
CA PRO A 133 -13.23 -11.89 -2.43
C PRO A 133 -12.47 -13.15 -2.87
N GLU A 134 -13.14 -14.14 -3.45
CA GLU A 134 -12.50 -15.34 -4.02
C GLU A 134 -11.57 -14.96 -5.16
N LYS A 135 -11.99 -14.01 -6.02
CA LYS A 135 -11.15 -13.55 -7.12
C LYS A 135 -9.91 -12.81 -6.62
N ILE A 136 -10.03 -12.06 -5.53
CA ILE A 136 -8.89 -11.40 -4.90
C ILE A 136 -7.87 -12.44 -4.41
N LEU A 137 -8.32 -13.55 -3.81
CA LEU A 137 -7.44 -14.65 -3.37
C LEU A 137 -6.72 -15.35 -4.53
N GLU A 138 -7.32 -15.39 -5.72
CA GLU A 138 -6.64 -15.89 -6.93
C GLU A 138 -5.58 -14.93 -7.47
N LEU A 139 -5.77 -13.62 -7.27
CA LEU A 139 -4.92 -12.58 -7.85
C LEU A 139 -3.75 -12.19 -6.95
N ALA A 140 -3.87 -12.36 -5.63
CA ALA A 140 -2.85 -11.94 -4.68
C ALA A 140 -2.84 -12.79 -3.41
N THR A 141 -1.64 -12.97 -2.84
CA THR A 141 -1.48 -13.54 -1.49
C THR A 141 -1.90 -12.50 -0.44
N ILE A 142 -2.71 -12.88 0.55
CA ILE A 142 -3.13 -11.97 1.60
C ILE A 142 -2.09 -11.92 2.73
N LEU A 143 -1.65 -10.71 3.08
CA LEU A 143 -0.73 -10.43 4.17
C LEU A 143 -1.47 -9.59 5.22
N ILE A 144 -1.81 -10.22 6.33
CA ILE A 144 -2.53 -9.59 7.44
C ILE A 144 -1.51 -9.22 8.51
N GLY A 145 -1.50 -7.96 8.92
CA GLY A 145 -0.73 -7.54 10.09
C GLY A 145 -1.61 -6.91 11.15
N LYS A 146 -1.13 -7.01 12.39
CA LYS A 146 -1.75 -6.37 13.54
C LYS A 146 -1.26 -4.94 13.59
N ARG A 147 -2.16 -3.97 13.77
CA ARG A 147 -1.74 -2.60 14.02
C ARG A 147 -1.05 -2.54 15.39
N SER A 148 0.29 -2.53 15.39
CA SER A 148 1.06 -2.15 16.57
C SER A 148 1.03 -0.63 16.67
N SER A 149 0.59 -0.09 17.80
CA SER A 149 0.63 1.35 18.09
C SER A 149 2.04 1.84 18.42
N MET A 150 3.03 0.96 18.48
CA MET A 150 4.39 1.29 18.90
C MET A 150 5.36 1.10 17.74
N ILE A 151 5.73 2.19 17.09
CA ILE A 151 7.04 2.28 16.46
C ILE A 151 8.03 2.58 17.59
N ASP A 152 9.13 1.84 17.66
CA ASP A 152 10.35 2.35 18.30
C ASP A 152 10.83 3.54 17.48
N ALA A 153 10.42 4.75 17.87
CA ALA A 153 10.76 6.00 17.17
C ALA A 153 12.28 6.15 16.92
N GLU A 154 13.09 5.44 17.70
CA GLU A 154 14.55 5.33 17.56
C GLU A 154 15.01 4.66 16.25
N ASN A 155 14.19 3.78 15.65
CA ASN A 155 14.56 2.99 14.47
C ASN A 155 13.97 3.52 13.15
N TRP A 156 13.03 4.48 13.19
CA TRP A 156 12.43 5.06 11.99
C TRP A 156 13.32 6.19 11.41
N LYS A 157 13.95 5.93 10.26
CA LYS A 157 14.83 6.87 9.54
C LYS A 157 14.07 7.77 8.54
N GLY A 158 12.88 8.24 8.92
CA GLY A 158 12.12 9.21 8.12
C GLY A 158 12.69 10.62 8.16
N THR A 159 12.06 11.55 7.44
CA THR A 159 12.50 12.95 7.37
C THR A 159 12.40 13.65 8.74
N ALA A 160 13.33 14.56 9.02
CA ALA A 160 13.41 15.29 10.30
C ALA A 160 12.09 15.98 10.74
N PRO A 161 11.23 16.51 9.85
CA PRO A 161 9.94 17.07 10.24
C PRO A 161 8.98 16.05 10.85
N ILE A 162 9.00 14.81 10.34
CA ILE A 162 8.13 13.74 10.84
C ILE A 162 8.65 13.25 12.20
N GLN A 163 9.95 13.05 12.36
CA GLN A 163 10.54 12.72 13.67
C GLN A 163 10.21 13.77 14.74
N LYS A 164 10.25 15.05 14.38
CA LYS A 164 9.91 16.16 15.29
C LYS A 164 8.43 16.18 15.67
N ALA A 165 7.53 15.90 14.71
CA ALA A 165 6.09 15.79 15.00
C ALA A 165 5.77 14.65 15.98
N LEU A 166 6.49 13.52 15.86
CA LEU A 166 6.35 12.38 16.76
C LEU A 166 6.85 12.66 18.18
N GLN A 167 7.96 13.39 18.32
CA GLN A 167 8.50 13.78 19.63
C GLN A 167 7.62 14.80 20.35
N GLN A 168 6.78 15.55 19.63
CA GLN A 168 5.95 16.62 20.19
C GLN A 168 4.50 16.19 20.47
N GLY A 169 4.13 14.93 20.22
CA GLY A 169 2.83 14.37 20.62
C GLY A 169 1.61 14.99 19.92
N LEU A 170 1.80 15.63 18.76
CA LEU A 170 0.70 16.17 17.96
C LEU A 170 0.14 15.06 17.07
N THR A 171 -0.89 14.37 17.57
CA THR A 171 -1.81 13.53 16.78
C THR A 171 -2.79 14.38 16.01
#